data_AF-A0A537TQH3-F1
#
_entry.id   AF-A0A537TQH3-F1
#
_cell.length_a   1.000
_cell.length_b   1.000
_cell.length_c   1.000
_cell.angle_alpha   90.00
_cell.angle_beta   90.00
_cell.angle_gamma   90.00
#
_symmetry.space_group_name_H-M   'P 1'
#
loop_
_entity.id
_entity.type
_entity.pdbx_description
1 polymer ?
#
loop_
_entity_poly.entity_id
_entity_poly.type
_entity_poly.pdbx_seq_one_letter_code
_entity_poly.pdbx_strand_id
1 'polypeptide(L)'
;MNMYYDTPRDYVEGVYDELLYDDQPLGWDIIGTKDTVRAAKRETFLDYLDSWYRAPRMVAGVAGDVGEDVLERLQALLGDVQDGSTGRP
;
A
#
# COMPACT_ATOMS: atom_id res chain seq x y z
N MET A 1 -4.82 5.71 14.97
CA MET A 1 -6.11 6.42 15.09
C MET A 1 -6.17 7.35 16.31
N ASN A 2 -5.96 6.89 17.55
CA ASN A 2 -6.07 7.77 18.74
C ASN A 2 -5.14 8.99 18.72
N MET A 3 -3.89 8.81 18.29
CA MET A 3 -2.93 9.91 18.13
C MET A 3 -3.42 11.05 17.22
N TYR A 4 -4.20 10.75 16.16
CA TYR A 4 -4.75 11.78 15.27
C TYR A 4 -5.84 12.60 15.96
N TYR A 5 -6.68 11.96 16.78
CA TYR A 5 -7.67 12.68 17.59
C TYR A 5 -7.03 13.56 18.67
N ASP A 6 -5.84 13.16 19.16
CA ASP A 6 -5.07 13.92 20.13
C ASP A 6 -4.31 15.11 19.50
N THR A 7 -4.17 15.14 18.16
CA THR A 7 -3.58 16.23 17.38
C THR A 7 -4.61 16.82 16.41
N PRO A 8 -5.45 17.78 16.84
CA PRO A 8 -6.59 18.28 16.04
C PRO A 8 -6.23 18.81 14.65
N ARG A 9 -5.02 19.34 14.45
CA ARG A 9 -4.55 19.80 13.15
C ARG A 9 -4.49 18.65 12.14
N ASP A 10 -3.95 17.51 12.54
CA ASP A 10 -3.79 16.34 11.69
C ASP A 10 -5.15 15.67 11.43
N TYR A 11 -6.05 15.70 12.43
CA TYR A 11 -7.42 15.20 12.24
C TYR A 11 -8.20 16.01 11.19
N VAL A 12 -8.07 17.34 11.20
CA VAL A 12 -8.79 18.21 10.24
C VAL A 12 -8.35 17.95 8.80
N GLU A 13 -7.10 17.56 8.56
CA GLU A 13 -6.62 17.16 7.22
C GLU A 13 -7.41 15.95 6.69
N GLY A 14 -7.58 14.91 7.51
CA GLY A 14 -8.39 13.74 7.13
C GLY A 14 -9.87 14.09 6.88
N VAL A 15 -10.45 14.97 7.70
CA VAL A 15 -11.84 15.45 7.48
C VAL A 15 -11.95 16.24 6.17
N TYR A 16 -10.94 17.04 5.84
CA TYR A 16 -10.92 17.77 4.58
C TYR A 16 -10.88 16.82 3.38
N ASP A 17 -10.04 15.79 3.42
CA ASP A 17 -9.93 14.79 2.34
C ASP A 17 -11.24 14.01 2.15
N GLU A 18 -11.91 13.61 3.25
CA GLU A 18 -13.22 12.95 3.21
C GLU A 18 -14.28 13.84 2.53
N LEU A 19 -14.31 15.13 2.84
CA LEU A 19 -15.24 16.08 2.22
C LEU A 19 -14.89 16.41 0.76
N LEU A 20 -13.60 16.41 0.42
CA LEU A 20 -13.13 16.73 -0.93
C LEU A 20 -13.40 15.60 -1.91
N TYR A 21 -13.17 14.36 -1.48
CA TYR A 21 -13.23 13.18 -2.35
C TYR A 21 -14.51 12.37 -2.20
N ASP A 22 -15.30 12.56 -1.13
CA ASP A 22 -16.49 11.78 -0.80
C ASP A 22 -16.15 10.27 -0.66
N ASP A 23 -17.12 9.37 -0.78
CA ASP A 23 -16.92 7.92 -0.69
C ASP A 23 -16.25 7.32 -1.94
N GLN A 24 -14.94 7.56 -2.09
CA GLN A 24 -14.09 6.92 -3.11
C GLN A 24 -12.65 6.73 -2.62
N PRO A 25 -11.85 5.84 -3.25
CA PRO A 25 -10.57 5.41 -2.72
C PRO A 25 -9.55 6.51 -2.39
N LEU A 26 -9.59 7.67 -3.06
CA LEU A 26 -8.70 8.79 -2.74
C LEU A 26 -9.05 9.52 -1.44
N GLY A 27 -10.30 9.43 -0.97
CA GLY A 27 -10.78 10.03 0.27
C GLY A 27 -10.67 9.13 1.49
N TRP A 28 -10.29 7.86 1.31
CA TRP A 28 -10.22 6.90 2.41
C TRP A 28 -8.93 7.07 3.23
N ASP A 29 -9.08 7.05 4.56
CA ASP A 29 -7.93 7.09 5.48
C ASP A 29 -7.02 5.87 5.26
N ILE A 30 -5.72 6.11 5.14
CA ILE A 30 -4.67 5.09 4.95
C ILE A 30 -4.73 4.01 6.05
N ILE A 31 -5.02 4.38 7.31
CA ILE A 31 -5.10 3.40 8.40
C ILE A 31 -6.44 2.65 8.42
N GLY A 32 -7.43 3.09 7.65
CA GLY A 32 -8.80 2.60 7.66
C GLY A 32 -9.62 3.10 8.86
N THR A 33 -10.84 2.58 9.00
CA THR A 33 -11.72 2.91 10.12
C THR A 33 -11.49 1.98 11.31
N LYS A 34 -11.96 2.37 12.50
CA LYS A 34 -11.93 1.47 13.67
C LYS A 34 -12.61 0.13 13.40
N ASP A 35 -13.65 0.13 12.56
CA ASP A 35 -14.41 -1.07 12.23
C ASP A 35 -13.64 -1.97 11.26
N THR A 36 -13.04 -1.41 10.19
CA THR A 36 -12.24 -2.22 9.25
C THR A 36 -11.00 -2.79 9.93
N VAL A 37 -10.31 -2.01 10.78
CA VAL A 37 -9.14 -2.47 11.53
C VAL A 37 -9.49 -3.59 12.51
N ARG A 38 -10.62 -3.50 13.21
CA ARG A 38 -11.07 -4.57 14.12
C ARG A 38 -11.56 -5.82 13.40
N ALA A 39 -12.11 -5.66 12.19
CA ALA A 39 -12.62 -6.76 11.39
C ALA A 39 -11.53 -7.48 10.58
N ALA A 40 -10.38 -6.83 10.33
CA ALA A 40 -9.28 -7.38 9.56
C ALA A 40 -8.77 -8.70 10.16
N LYS A 41 -8.61 -9.71 9.30
CA LYS A 41 -8.07 -11.03 9.64
C LYS A 41 -6.84 -11.32 8.79
N ARG A 42 -6.15 -12.41 9.08
CA ARG A 42 -4.97 -12.85 8.30
C ARG A 42 -5.29 -12.91 6.80
N GLU A 43 -6.44 -13.44 6.46
CA GLU A 43 -6.90 -13.63 5.09
C GLU A 43 -7.03 -12.29 4.36
N THR A 44 -7.53 -11.24 5.03
CA THR A 44 -7.63 -9.88 4.47
C THR A 44 -6.29 -9.39 3.91
N PHE A 45 -5.18 -9.67 4.60
CA PHE A 45 -3.85 -9.26 4.17
C PHE A 45 -3.28 -10.17 3.08
N LEU A 46 -3.46 -11.49 3.22
CA LEU A 46 -2.97 -12.45 2.22
C LEU A 46 -3.67 -12.26 0.88
N ASP A 47 -4.98 -12.04 0.88
CA ASP A 47 -5.77 -11.81 -0.32
C ASP A 47 -5.36 -10.49 -1.00
N TYR A 48 -5.05 -9.44 -0.22
CA TYR A 48 -4.55 -8.18 -0.75
C TYR A 48 -3.17 -8.34 -1.41
N LEU A 49 -2.24 -9.06 -0.75
CA LEU A 49 -0.92 -9.34 -1.32
C LEU A 49 -1.05 -10.16 -2.62
N ASP A 50 -1.84 -11.25 -2.59
CA ASP A 50 -2.06 -12.07 -3.77
C ASP A 50 -2.69 -11.28 -4.93
N SER A 51 -3.61 -10.36 -4.62
CA SER A 51 -4.28 -9.54 -5.63
C SER A 51 -3.39 -8.46 -6.24
N TRP A 52 -2.57 -7.78 -5.43
CA TRP A 52 -1.93 -6.51 -5.83
C TRP A 52 -0.40 -6.59 -6.00
N TYR A 53 0.28 -7.53 -5.35
CA TYR A 53 1.74 -7.66 -5.43
C TYR A 53 2.14 -8.54 -6.62
N ARG A 54 1.94 -7.99 -7.82
CA ARG A 54 2.27 -8.64 -9.10
C ARG A 54 3.44 -7.95 -9.77
N ALA A 55 4.29 -8.73 -10.46
CA ALA A 55 5.50 -8.22 -11.11
C ALA A 55 5.25 -7.00 -12.03
N PRO A 56 4.18 -6.95 -12.86
CA PRO A 56 3.91 -5.79 -13.71
C PRO A 56 3.56 -4.49 -12.97
N ARG A 57 3.32 -4.52 -11.66
CA ARG A 57 2.97 -3.35 -10.83
C ARG A 57 4.05 -2.98 -9.82
N MET A 58 5.19 -3.66 -9.85
CA MET A 58 6.31 -3.41 -8.96
C MET A 58 7.48 -2.80 -9.72
N VAL A 59 8.17 -1.85 -9.08
CA VAL A 59 9.40 -1.24 -9.60
C VAL A 59 10.47 -1.34 -8.53
N ALA A 60 11.62 -1.90 -8.87
CA ALA A 60 12.80 -1.92 -8.02
C ALA A 60 13.73 -0.76 -8.40
N GLY A 61 13.92 0.20 -7.49
CA GLY A 61 14.86 1.31 -7.65
C GLY A 61 16.16 1.06 -6.90
N VAL A 62 17.30 1.22 -7.56
CA VAL A 62 18.63 1.14 -6.95
C VAL A 62 19.45 2.36 -7.34
N ALA A 63 20.12 2.98 -6.37
CA ALA A 63 20.94 4.16 -6.57
C ALA A 63 22.18 4.15 -5.65
N GLY A 64 23.29 4.70 -6.13
CA GLY A 64 24.57 4.79 -5.42
C GLY A 64 25.72 4.18 -6.21
N ASP A 65 26.81 3.87 -5.50
CA ASP A 65 27.94 3.10 -6.04
C ASP A 65 27.57 1.62 -6.04
N VAL A 66 26.90 1.18 -7.11
CA VAL A 66 26.38 -0.18 -7.25
C VAL A 66 27.25 -0.96 -8.22
N GLY A 67 27.63 -2.17 -7.81
CA GLY A 67 28.43 -3.09 -8.62
C GLY A 67 27.69 -3.58 -9.87
N GLU A 68 28.44 -4.23 -10.75
CA GLU A 68 27.90 -4.79 -12.00
C GLU A 68 26.92 -5.94 -11.78
N ASP A 69 26.92 -6.55 -10.58
CA ASP A 69 26.09 -7.72 -10.21
C ASP A 69 24.70 -7.36 -9.64
N VAL A 70 24.33 -6.08 -9.65
CA VAL A 70 23.09 -5.59 -9.05
C VAL A 70 21.85 -6.25 -9.69
N LEU A 71 21.87 -6.45 -11.01
CA LEU A 71 20.74 -7.01 -11.73
C LEU A 71 20.55 -8.49 -11.40
N GLU A 72 21.64 -9.26 -11.36
CA GLU A 72 21.64 -10.67 -10.99
C GLU A 72 21.11 -10.87 -9.57
N ARG A 73 21.48 -10.00 -8.64
CA ARG A 73 20.98 -10.03 -7.25
C ARG A 73 19.51 -9.70 -7.17
N LEU A 74 19.04 -8.70 -7.91
CA LEU A 74 17.61 -8.38 -7.98
C LEU A 74 16.82 -9.53 -8.60
N GLN A 75 17.32 -10.13 -9.68
CA GLN A 75 16.69 -11.28 -10.32
C GLN A 75 16.62 -12.48 -9.39
N ALA A 76 17.65 -12.73 -8.59
CA ALA A 76 17.67 -13.83 -7.62
C ALA A 76 16.69 -13.62 -6.46
N LEU A 77 16.40 -12.37 -6.08
CA LEU A 77 15.53 -12.03 -4.94
C LEU A 77 14.06 -11.80 -5.33
N LEU A 78 13.81 -11.31 -6.54
CA LEU A 78 12.51 -10.84 -6.99
C LEU A 78 12.01 -11.54 -8.27
N GLY A 79 12.82 -12.40 -8.88
CA GLY A 79 12.50 -13.06 -10.14
C GLY A 79 11.36 -14.08 -10.05
N ASP A 80 10.97 -14.48 -8.84
CA ASP A 80 9.85 -15.39 -8.54
C ASP A 80 8.56 -14.66 -8.14
N VAL A 81 8.56 -13.32 -8.12
CA VAL A 81 7.34 -12.52 -7.93
C VAL A 81 6.36 -12.86 -9.04
N GLN A 82 5.13 -13.19 -8.65
CA GLN A 82 4.13 -13.68 -9.60
C GLN A 82 3.81 -12.64 -10.67
N ASP A 83 3.85 -13.08 -11.92
CA ASP A 83 3.31 -12.31 -13.05
C ASP A 83 1.76 -12.34 -13.04
N GLY A 84 1.14 -11.45 -13.81
CA GLY A 84 -0.31 -11.41 -14.00
C GLY A 84 -0.91 -10.01 -13.96
N SER A 85 -2.09 -9.88 -14.56
CA SER A 85 -2.90 -8.65 -14.49
C SER A 85 -3.57 -8.55 -13.13
N THR A 86 -3.59 -7.35 -12.56
CA THR A 86 -4.47 -7.06 -11.42
C THR A 86 -5.79 -6.46 -11.90
N GLY A 87 -6.81 -6.50 -11.06
CA GLY A 87 -8.08 -5.81 -11.30
C GLY A 87 -7.94 -4.27 -11.34
N ARG A 88 -9.09 -3.59 -11.52
CA ARG A 88 -9.20 -2.15 -11.27
C ARG A 88 -9.34 -1.93 -9.75
N PRO A 89 -8.62 -0.95 -9.16
CA PRO A 89 -8.86 -0.53 -7.79
C PRO A 89 -10.26 0.09 -7.63
#